data_AF-A0A182TXV6-F1
#
_entry.id   AF-A0A182TXV6-F1
#
_cell.length_a   1.000
_cell.length_b   1.000
_cell.length_c   1.000
_cell.angle_alpha   90.00
_cell.angle_beta   90.00
_cell.angle_gamma   90.00
#
_symmetry.space_group_name_H-M   'P 1'
#
loop_
_entity.id
_entity.type
_entity.pdbx_description
1 polymer ?
#
loop_
_entity_poly.entity_id
_entity_poly.type
_entity_poly.pdbx_seq_one_letter_code
_entity_poly.pdbx_strand_id
1 'polypeptide(L)'
;MHQSTFALTLCLLSITVFSTDGYAPNYYCSPSLCPHGGPNVGCNPPPLSGGHFCYGKLPSVVPMTPAVQAHILHLHNYYRSRVASGYQFPLGPAACMYTMVWDDELAAQAGNNARSCVFAHDRCRNTPQFLTSGQNIALLKYYEPGAYTVTDLITRFIGGWWKENKKVKPAYIQAFPRSQV
;
A
#
# COMPACT_ATOMS: atom_id res chain seq x y z
N MET A 1 5.78 -58.21 40.07
CA MET A 1 5.16 -57.66 38.85
C MET A 1 4.93 -56.16 39.06
N HIS A 2 5.81 -55.29 38.56
CA HIS A 2 5.55 -53.86 38.44
C HIS A 2 6.10 -53.39 37.10
N GLN A 3 5.20 -53.20 36.14
CA GLN A 3 5.50 -52.60 34.85
C GLN A 3 5.48 -51.07 35.02
N SER A 4 6.61 -50.43 34.74
CA SER A 4 6.67 -48.96 34.64
C SER A 4 6.42 -48.58 33.19
N THR A 5 5.28 -47.95 32.94
CA THR A 5 4.91 -47.37 31.65
C THR A 5 5.60 -46.02 31.48
N PHE A 6 6.47 -45.89 30.48
CA PHE A 6 7.04 -44.61 30.08
C PHE A 6 6.07 -43.91 29.11
N ALA A 7 5.42 -42.84 29.57
CA ALA A 7 4.61 -41.97 28.72
C ALA A 7 5.51 -40.99 27.96
N LEU A 8 5.58 -41.13 26.64
CA LEU A 8 6.29 -40.20 25.76
C LEU A 8 5.40 -38.95 25.56
N THR A 9 5.71 -37.86 26.25
CA THR A 9 4.98 -36.58 26.07
C THR A 9 5.54 -35.86 24.84
N LEU A 10 4.82 -35.95 23.72
CA LEU A 10 5.15 -35.21 22.49
C LEU A 10 4.76 -33.73 22.68
N CYS A 11 5.73 -32.89 23.07
CA CYS A 11 5.55 -31.44 23.08
C CYS A 11 5.50 -30.91 21.63
N LEU A 12 4.29 -30.66 21.14
CA LEU A 12 4.06 -29.87 19.93
C LEU A 12 4.44 -28.41 20.23
N LEU A 13 5.67 -28.04 19.89
CA LEU A 13 6.09 -26.64 19.80
C LEU A 13 5.27 -25.97 18.69
N SER A 14 4.23 -25.24 19.08
CA SER A 14 3.54 -24.30 18.20
C SER A 14 4.50 -23.14 17.92
N ILE A 15 5.20 -23.21 16.79
CA ILE A 15 5.96 -22.09 16.25
C ILE A 15 4.94 -21.04 15.83
N THR A 16 4.65 -20.10 16.72
CA THR A 16 3.98 -18.86 16.35
C THR A 16 5.01 -18.03 15.58
N VAL A 17 4.91 -18.06 14.25
CA VAL A 17 5.69 -17.17 13.39
C VAL A 17 5.14 -15.76 13.60
N PHE A 18 5.74 -15.02 14.54
CA PHE A 18 5.58 -13.58 14.58
C PHE A 18 6.39 -13.01 13.40
N SER A 19 5.71 -12.66 12.32
CA SER A 19 6.27 -11.82 11.28
C SER A 19 6.47 -10.41 11.85
N THR A 20 7.51 -10.23 12.66
CA THR A 20 8.10 -8.91 12.83
C THR A 20 8.90 -8.68 11.56
N ASP A 21 8.50 -7.70 10.74
CA ASP A 21 9.42 -7.10 9.77
C ASP A 21 10.74 -6.88 10.53
N GLY A 22 11.82 -7.54 10.08
CA GLY A 22 13.01 -7.85 10.89
C GLY A 22 13.87 -6.65 11.32
N TYR A 23 13.26 -5.48 11.48
CA TYR A 23 13.88 -4.24 11.87
C TYR A 23 13.79 -4.00 13.38
N ALA A 24 14.75 -3.23 13.88
CA ALA A 24 14.74 -2.79 15.27
C ALA A 24 13.49 -1.94 15.59
N PRO A 25 13.01 -1.95 16.84
CA PRO A 25 12.02 -0.98 17.31
C PRO A 25 12.47 0.45 16.96
N ASN A 26 11.56 1.25 16.39
CA ASN A 26 11.82 2.63 15.92
C ASN A 26 12.69 2.77 14.66
N TYR A 27 12.96 1.69 13.91
CA TYR A 27 13.74 1.79 12.67
C TYR A 27 13.22 2.88 11.72
N TYR A 28 11.90 2.94 11.53
CA TYR A 28 11.26 3.94 10.70
C TYR A 28 11.37 5.37 11.25
N CYS A 29 11.72 5.54 12.53
CA CYS A 29 12.00 6.86 13.10
C CYS A 29 13.40 7.39 12.73
N SER A 30 14.22 6.60 12.04
CA SER A 30 15.53 7.07 11.57
C SER A 30 15.38 8.22 10.56
N PRO A 31 16.03 9.38 10.80
CA PRO A 31 16.04 10.50 9.84
C PRO A 31 16.62 10.12 8.49
N SER A 32 17.48 9.08 8.42
CA SER A 32 18.11 8.62 7.18
C SER A 32 17.10 8.14 6.13
N LEU A 33 15.92 7.68 6.57
CA LEU A 33 14.85 7.26 5.64
C LEU A 33 14.13 8.45 5.02
N CYS A 34 14.19 9.64 5.64
CA CYS A 34 13.45 10.83 5.23
C CYS A 34 14.37 12.04 5.07
N PRO A 35 15.34 12.00 4.12
CA PRO A 35 16.34 13.06 3.96
C PRO A 35 15.74 14.43 3.58
N HIS A 36 14.54 14.44 3.02
CA HIS A 36 13.79 15.65 2.67
C HIS A 36 12.80 16.11 3.76
N GLY A 37 12.87 15.50 4.95
CA GLY A 37 12.09 15.88 6.13
C GLY A 37 10.86 15.02 6.41
N GLY A 38 10.27 15.25 7.59
CA GLY A 38 9.15 14.51 8.16
C GLY A 38 9.54 13.61 9.32
N PRO A 39 8.58 13.05 10.07
CA PRO A 39 8.67 11.66 10.46
C PRO A 39 8.26 10.76 9.29
N ASN A 40 8.86 9.57 9.20
CA ASN A 40 8.35 8.49 8.35
C ASN A 40 6.96 8.04 8.86
N VAL A 41 6.06 7.63 7.98
CA VAL A 41 4.72 7.17 8.35
C VAL A 41 4.73 5.88 9.18
N GLY A 42 5.80 5.09 9.10
CA GLY A 42 6.06 3.95 9.97
C GLY A 42 6.69 4.30 11.31
N CYS A 43 7.07 5.57 11.56
CA CYS A 43 7.53 6.02 12.87
C CYS A 43 6.33 6.35 13.75
N ASN A 44 6.12 5.58 14.82
CA ASN A 44 4.97 5.73 15.73
C ASN A 44 3.62 5.79 14.98
N PRO A 45 3.30 4.77 14.17
CA PRO A 45 2.11 4.80 13.34
C PRO A 45 0.84 4.77 14.20
N PRO A 46 -0.31 5.23 13.68
CA PRO A 46 -1.58 5.12 14.39
C PRO A 46 -1.90 3.67 14.79
N PRO A 47 -2.57 3.46 15.94
CA PRO A 47 -2.98 2.13 16.36
C PRO A 47 -3.92 1.49 15.33
N LEU A 48 -4.12 0.17 15.42
CA LEU A 48 -5.01 -0.55 14.50
C LEU A 48 -6.46 -0.05 14.55
N SER A 49 -6.88 0.51 15.68
CA SER A 49 -8.18 1.17 15.86
C SER A 49 -8.29 2.54 15.16
N GLY A 50 -7.22 3.02 14.54
CA GLY A 50 -7.15 4.32 13.86
C GLY A 50 -6.62 5.45 14.74
N GLY A 51 -6.11 6.48 14.08
CA GLY A 51 -5.61 7.70 14.70
C GLY A 51 -6.74 8.61 15.18
N HIS A 52 -6.35 9.75 15.77
CA HIS A 52 -7.28 10.72 16.34
C HIS A 52 -8.42 11.14 15.40
N PHE A 53 -8.12 11.35 14.11
CA PHE A 53 -9.14 11.75 13.12
C PHE A 53 -10.11 10.63 12.72
N CYS A 54 -9.89 9.40 13.18
CA CYS A 54 -10.82 8.29 13.02
C CYS A 54 -11.86 8.22 14.16
N TYR A 55 -11.68 8.97 15.26
CA TYR A 55 -12.52 8.83 16.45
C TYR A 55 -13.99 9.17 16.15
N GLY A 56 -14.89 8.34 16.68
CA GLY A 56 -16.34 8.46 16.44
C GLY A 56 -16.81 8.03 15.04
N LYS A 57 -15.91 7.56 14.16
CA LYS A 57 -16.25 7.18 12.77
C LYS A 57 -16.37 5.67 12.54
N LEU A 58 -16.26 4.85 13.59
CA LEU A 58 -16.28 3.38 13.52
C LEU A 58 -15.33 2.85 12.40
N PRO A 59 -14.04 3.20 12.43
CA PRO A 59 -13.11 2.83 11.37
C PRO A 59 -12.95 1.32 11.28
N SER A 60 -12.79 0.82 10.05
CA SER A 60 -12.48 -0.58 9.79
C SER A 60 -11.34 -0.66 8.77
N VAL A 61 -10.30 -1.42 9.12
CA VAL A 61 -9.19 -1.70 8.21
C VAL A 61 -9.61 -2.83 7.29
N VAL A 62 -9.57 -2.58 5.98
CA VAL A 62 -9.81 -3.62 4.98
C VAL A 62 -8.60 -4.55 4.91
N PRO A 63 -8.76 -5.86 5.14
CA PRO A 63 -7.66 -6.81 4.98
C PRO A 63 -7.23 -6.89 3.51
N MET A 64 -5.93 -6.73 3.24
CA MET A 64 -5.36 -6.93 1.91
C MET A 64 -5.15 -8.43 1.65
N THR A 65 -6.25 -9.17 1.49
CA THR A 65 -6.20 -10.60 1.16
C THR A 65 -5.54 -10.84 -0.20
N PRO A 66 -5.05 -12.06 -0.52
CA PRO A 66 -4.45 -12.34 -1.81
C PRO A 66 -5.35 -11.97 -3.01
N ALA A 67 -6.67 -12.15 -2.88
CA ALA A 67 -7.63 -11.75 -3.91
C ALA A 67 -7.68 -10.21 -4.09
N VAL A 68 -7.65 -9.45 -2.99
CA VAL A 68 -7.61 -7.98 -3.03
C VAL A 68 -6.30 -7.48 -3.63
N GLN A 69 -5.17 -8.04 -3.20
CA GLN A 69 -3.84 -7.72 -3.73
C GLN A 69 -3.78 -8.00 -5.25
N ALA A 70 -4.23 -9.18 -5.67
CA ALA A 70 -4.27 -9.57 -7.08
C ALA A 70 -5.15 -8.64 -7.91
N HIS A 71 -6.29 -8.20 -7.38
CA HIS A 71 -7.17 -7.25 -8.07
C HIS A 71 -6.52 -5.86 -8.26
N ILE A 72 -5.86 -5.36 -7.22
CA ILE A 72 -5.09 -4.10 -7.28
C ILE A 72 -3.99 -4.21 -8.34
N LEU A 73 -3.20 -5.28 -8.29
CA LEU A 73 -2.12 -5.52 -9.26
C LEU A 73 -2.65 -5.67 -10.68
N HIS A 74 -3.74 -6.40 -10.86
CA HIS A 74 -4.36 -6.61 -12.16
C HIS A 74 -4.72 -5.27 -12.81
N LEU A 75 -5.41 -4.39 -12.09
CA LEU A 75 -5.82 -3.09 -12.62
C LEU A 75 -4.61 -2.21 -12.97
N HIS A 76 -3.59 -2.14 -12.10
CA HIS A 76 -2.37 -1.37 -12.40
C HIS A 76 -1.65 -1.92 -13.63
N ASN A 77 -1.43 -3.23 -13.68
CA ASN A 77 -0.71 -3.88 -14.78
C ASN A 77 -1.48 -3.84 -16.10
N TYR A 78 -2.81 -3.94 -16.05
CA TYR A 78 -3.66 -3.74 -17.22
C TYR A 78 -3.46 -2.34 -17.83
N TYR A 79 -3.54 -1.28 -17.03
CA TYR A 79 -3.35 0.08 -17.52
C TYR A 79 -1.90 0.36 -17.96
N ARG A 80 -0.90 -0.15 -17.23
CA ARG A 80 0.51 -0.07 -17.64
C ARG A 80 0.76 -0.74 -18.99
N SER A 81 0.20 -1.93 -19.19
CA SER A 81 0.30 -2.67 -20.46
C SER A 81 -0.34 -1.91 -21.63
N ARG A 82 -1.47 -1.24 -21.39
CA ARG A 82 -2.10 -0.37 -22.41
C ARG A 82 -1.20 0.78 -22.84
N VAL A 83 -0.54 1.46 -21.90
CA VAL A 83 0.46 2.50 -22.23
C VAL A 83 1.63 1.89 -22.98
N ALA A 84 2.21 0.82 -22.44
CA ALA A 84 3.39 0.18 -22.98
C ALA A 84 3.21 -0.26 -24.45
N SER A 85 2.02 -0.78 -24.76
CA SER A 85 1.66 -1.27 -26.09
C SER A 85 1.22 -0.16 -27.07
N GLY A 86 1.24 1.12 -26.66
CA GLY A 86 0.85 2.25 -27.51
C GLY A 86 -0.66 2.41 -27.70
N TYR A 87 -1.50 1.70 -26.93
CA TYR A 87 -2.97 1.79 -27.00
C TYR A 87 -3.56 2.96 -26.20
N GLN A 88 -2.71 3.88 -25.72
CA GLN A 88 -3.13 5.02 -24.91
C GLN A 88 -2.73 6.35 -25.56
N PHE A 89 -3.43 6.75 -26.62
CA PHE A 89 -3.25 8.06 -27.23
C PHE A 89 -3.45 9.20 -26.20
N PRO A 90 -2.66 10.29 -26.23
CA PRO A 90 -1.58 10.62 -27.17
C PRO A 90 -0.19 10.06 -26.81
N LEU A 91 -0.11 9.19 -25.79
CA LEU A 91 1.17 8.60 -25.39
C LEU A 91 1.64 7.58 -26.43
N GLY A 92 2.93 7.63 -26.75
CA GLY A 92 3.59 6.56 -27.51
C GLY A 92 3.80 5.30 -26.66
N PRO A 93 4.18 4.18 -27.30
CA PRO A 93 4.56 2.96 -26.58
C PRO A 93 5.77 3.21 -25.66
N ALA A 94 5.91 2.41 -24.62
CA ALA A 94 7.03 2.50 -23.69
C ALA A 94 8.00 1.34 -23.89
N ALA A 95 9.30 1.64 -24.02
CA ALA A 95 10.33 0.62 -24.27
C ALA A 95 10.51 -0.36 -23.09
N CYS A 96 10.40 0.12 -21.84
CA CYS A 96 10.67 -0.67 -20.64
C CYS A 96 9.65 -0.37 -19.52
N MET A 97 8.42 -0.85 -19.67
CA MET A 97 7.37 -0.72 -18.65
C MET A 97 7.15 -2.05 -17.94
N TYR A 98 7.87 -2.29 -16.83
CA TYR A 98 7.82 -3.56 -16.10
C TYR A 98 6.47 -3.85 -15.42
N THR A 99 6.16 -5.13 -15.25
CA THR A 99 5.01 -5.60 -14.46
C THR A 99 5.24 -5.27 -12.98
N MET A 100 4.26 -4.63 -12.35
CA MET A 100 4.28 -4.40 -10.90
C MET A 100 4.01 -5.71 -10.16
N VAL A 101 4.70 -5.86 -9.03
CA VAL A 101 4.47 -6.90 -8.03
C VAL A 101 3.99 -6.26 -6.74
N TRP A 102 3.34 -7.06 -5.89
CA TRP A 102 2.95 -6.62 -4.56
C TRP A 102 4.17 -6.58 -3.65
N ASP A 103 4.20 -5.62 -2.74
CA ASP A 103 5.23 -5.47 -1.73
C ASP A 103 4.55 -5.20 -0.38
N ASP A 104 4.75 -6.11 0.57
CA ASP A 104 4.06 -6.06 1.87
C ASP A 104 4.57 -4.92 2.75
N GLU A 105 5.82 -4.49 2.59
CA GLU A 105 6.39 -3.37 3.35
C GLU A 105 5.76 -2.05 2.90
N LEU A 106 5.65 -1.81 1.59
CA LEU A 106 4.94 -0.66 1.03
C LEU A 106 3.45 -0.68 1.40
N ALA A 107 2.82 -1.86 1.43
CA ALA A 107 1.44 -2.00 1.87
C ALA A 107 1.26 -1.65 3.35
N ALA A 108 2.21 -2.04 4.21
CA ALA A 108 2.21 -1.68 5.62
C ALA A 108 2.33 -0.16 5.81
N GLN A 109 3.24 0.49 5.07
CA GLN A 109 3.38 1.96 5.07
C GLN A 109 2.10 2.66 4.60
N ALA A 110 1.47 2.18 3.52
CA ALA A 110 0.20 2.71 3.05
C ALA A 110 -0.93 2.54 4.09
N GLY A 111 -0.96 1.38 4.77
CA GLY A 111 -1.87 1.12 5.87
C GLY A 111 -1.68 2.08 7.05
N ASN A 112 -0.44 2.44 7.39
CA ASN A 112 -0.13 3.43 8.42
C ASN A 112 -0.74 4.81 8.06
N ASN A 113 -0.58 5.25 6.80
CA ASN A 113 -1.19 6.51 6.34
C ASN A 113 -2.72 6.43 6.39
N ALA A 114 -3.32 5.36 5.87
CA ALA A 114 -4.77 5.19 5.83
C ALA A 114 -5.40 5.20 7.24
N ARG A 115 -4.75 4.58 8.22
CA ARG A 115 -5.20 4.59 9.63
C ARG A 115 -5.10 5.96 10.30
N SER A 116 -4.48 6.97 9.69
CA SER A 116 -4.57 8.34 10.20
C SER A 116 -5.98 8.93 10.05
N CYS A 117 -6.78 8.44 9.10
CA CYS A 117 -8.03 9.06 8.62
C CYS A 117 -7.88 10.52 8.17
N VAL A 118 -6.67 10.93 7.77
CA VAL A 118 -6.38 12.22 7.14
C VAL A 118 -6.25 11.99 5.64
N PHE A 119 -7.11 12.64 4.84
CA PHE A 119 -7.01 12.56 3.38
C PHE A 119 -5.91 13.51 2.87
N ALA A 120 -4.66 13.11 3.09
CA ALA A 120 -3.47 13.82 2.65
C ALA A 120 -2.33 12.83 2.41
N HIS A 121 -1.33 13.28 1.66
CA HIS A 121 -0.06 12.57 1.59
C HIS A 121 0.67 12.68 2.92
N ASP A 122 1.19 11.55 3.42
CA ASP A 122 2.17 11.58 4.51
C ASP A 122 3.48 12.24 4.04
N ARG A 123 4.29 12.70 4.99
CA ARG A 123 5.53 13.43 4.68
C ARG A 123 6.62 12.52 4.08
N CYS A 124 6.67 11.26 4.50
CA CYS A 124 7.68 10.30 4.10
C CYS A 124 7.19 8.87 4.36
N ARG A 125 7.30 8.00 3.35
CA ARG A 125 6.91 6.57 3.40
C ARG A 125 7.99 5.64 2.88
N ASN A 126 9.21 6.13 2.92
CA ASN A 126 10.36 5.41 2.39
C ASN A 126 10.62 4.17 3.23
N THR A 127 11.09 3.13 2.55
CA THR A 127 11.56 1.90 3.16
C THR A 127 13.06 1.74 2.88
N PRO A 128 13.75 0.78 3.50
CA PRO A 128 15.19 0.56 3.25
C PRO A 128 15.47 0.26 1.79
N GLN A 129 14.58 -0.49 1.14
CA GLN A 129 14.69 -0.86 -0.25
C GLN A 129 14.22 0.28 -1.18
N PHE A 130 13.21 1.05 -0.75
CA PHE A 130 12.58 2.09 -1.56
C PHE A 130 12.69 3.47 -0.90
N LEU A 131 13.80 4.16 -1.16
CA LEU A 131 14.13 5.47 -0.56
C LEU A 131 13.40 6.67 -1.20
N THR A 132 12.58 6.45 -2.22
CA THR A 132 11.78 7.49 -2.89
C THR A 132 10.41 6.95 -3.29
N SER A 133 9.63 6.52 -2.31
CA SER A 133 8.33 5.86 -2.53
C SER A 133 7.22 6.87 -2.88
N GLY A 134 6.61 6.69 -4.06
CA GLY A 134 5.43 7.44 -4.49
C GLY A 134 4.16 7.06 -3.73
N GLN A 135 3.07 7.81 -3.94
CA GLN A 135 1.78 7.52 -3.33
C GLN A 135 0.64 8.08 -4.17
N ASN A 136 -0.41 7.28 -4.37
CA ASN A 136 -1.72 7.75 -4.78
C ASN A 136 -2.69 7.58 -3.60
N ILE A 137 -3.61 8.53 -3.43
CA ILE A 137 -4.68 8.48 -2.42
C ILE A 137 -6.03 8.70 -3.07
N ALA A 138 -7.07 8.10 -2.50
CA ALA A 138 -8.44 8.29 -2.95
C ALA A 138 -9.41 8.25 -1.76
N LEU A 139 -10.53 8.96 -1.89
CA LEU A 139 -11.58 9.02 -0.90
C LEU A 139 -12.93 8.97 -1.61
N LEU A 140 -13.85 8.17 -1.09
CA LEU A 140 -15.25 8.17 -1.50
C LEU A 140 -16.11 8.31 -0.25
N LYS A 141 -17.08 9.23 -0.31
CA LYS A 141 -18.18 9.30 0.65
C LYS A 141 -19.43 8.73 -0.01
N TYR A 142 -20.10 7.80 0.67
CA TYR A 142 -21.37 7.22 0.24
C TYR A 142 -22.27 6.99 1.45
N TYR A 143 -23.59 6.94 1.24
CA TYR A 143 -24.58 6.95 2.33
C TYR A 143 -25.24 5.59 2.57
N GLU A 144 -25.30 4.74 1.55
CA GLU A 144 -25.95 3.44 1.66
C GLU A 144 -24.96 2.38 2.16
N PRO A 145 -25.20 1.77 3.34
CA PRO A 145 -24.37 0.68 3.84
C PRO A 145 -24.36 -0.48 2.83
N GLY A 146 -23.18 -1.04 2.56
CA GLY A 146 -23.05 -2.16 1.62
C GLY A 146 -23.23 -1.80 0.14
N ALA A 147 -23.33 -0.51 -0.24
CA ALA A 147 -23.47 -0.09 -1.64
C ALA A 147 -22.33 -0.56 -2.56
N TYR A 148 -21.15 -0.83 -1.99
CA TYR A 148 -19.97 -1.25 -2.73
C TYR A 148 -19.26 -2.38 -2.01
N THR A 149 -18.81 -3.36 -2.78
CA THR A 149 -17.81 -4.31 -2.30
C THR A 149 -16.43 -3.64 -2.26
N VAL A 150 -15.47 -4.27 -1.56
CA VAL A 150 -14.07 -3.81 -1.54
C VAL A 150 -13.48 -3.71 -2.95
N THR A 151 -13.77 -4.69 -3.81
CA THR A 151 -13.28 -4.71 -5.20
C THR A 151 -13.94 -3.61 -6.05
N ASP A 152 -15.21 -3.26 -5.81
CA ASP A 152 -15.85 -2.11 -6.45
C ASP A 152 -15.16 -0.80 -6.10
N LEU A 153 -14.86 -0.59 -4.81
CA LEU A 153 -14.15 0.60 -4.33
C LEU A 153 -12.76 0.71 -4.95
N ILE A 154 -11.99 -0.39 -4.96
CA ILE A 154 -10.66 -0.45 -5.58
C ILE A 154 -10.73 -0.13 -7.08
N THR A 155 -11.69 -0.72 -7.78
CA THR A 155 -11.91 -0.48 -9.23
C THR A 155 -12.23 0.98 -9.49
N ARG A 156 -13.06 1.59 -8.65
CA ARG A 156 -13.41 3.01 -8.73
C ARG A 156 -12.21 3.92 -8.47
N PHE A 157 -11.39 3.63 -7.47
CA PHE A 157 -10.23 4.44 -7.12
C PHE A 157 -9.13 4.36 -8.18
N ILE A 158 -8.70 3.15 -8.57
CA ILE A 158 -7.66 2.98 -9.59
C ILE A 158 -8.16 3.47 -10.95
N GLY A 159 -9.43 3.21 -11.29
CA GLY A 159 -10.06 3.76 -12.49
C GLY A 159 -10.16 5.29 -12.45
N GLY A 160 -10.32 5.89 -11.26
CA GLY A 160 -10.29 7.33 -11.03
C GLY A 160 -8.94 7.94 -11.36
N TRP A 161 -7.86 7.42 -10.75
CA TRP A 161 -6.49 7.84 -11.08
C TRP A 161 -6.17 7.63 -12.56
N TRP A 162 -6.56 6.48 -13.12
CA TRP A 162 -6.33 6.21 -14.53
C TRP A 162 -7.01 7.24 -15.44
N LYS A 163 -8.24 7.69 -15.15
CA LYS A 163 -8.98 8.67 -15.97
C LYS A 163 -8.23 10.00 -16.17
N GLU A 164 -7.25 10.31 -15.33
CA GLU A 164 -6.34 11.45 -15.53
C GLU A 164 -5.52 11.35 -16.82
N ASN A 165 -5.43 10.17 -17.43
CA ASN A 165 -4.88 9.98 -18.78
C ASN A 165 -5.51 10.93 -19.83
N LYS A 166 -6.76 11.35 -19.62
CA LYS A 166 -7.43 12.31 -20.52
C LYS A 166 -6.79 13.70 -20.53
N LYS A 167 -5.94 13.99 -19.55
CA LYS A 167 -5.23 15.27 -19.39
C LYS A 167 -3.73 15.16 -19.66
N VAL A 168 -3.20 13.95 -19.83
CA VAL A 168 -1.77 13.73 -20.04
C VAL A 168 -1.36 14.15 -21.45
N LYS A 169 -0.19 14.79 -21.56
CA LYS A 169 0.47 15.11 -22.82
C LYS A 169 1.83 14.42 -22.85
N PRO A 170 2.36 14.00 -24.01
CA PRO A 170 3.70 13.42 -24.10
C PRO A 170 4.78 14.31 -23.48
N ALA A 171 4.64 15.63 -23.62
CA ALA A 171 5.52 16.62 -23.01
C ALA A 171 5.60 16.53 -21.47
N TYR A 172 4.51 16.15 -20.78
CA TYR A 172 4.54 15.99 -19.32
C TYR A 172 5.40 14.80 -18.91
N ILE A 173 5.34 13.71 -19.68
CA ILE A 173 6.16 12.52 -19.44
C ILE A 173 7.64 12.81 -19.72
N GLN A 174 7.93 13.54 -20.81
CA GLN A 174 9.30 13.93 -21.17
C GLN A 174 9.92 14.92 -20.19
N ALA A 175 9.12 15.80 -19.60
CA ALA A 175 9.60 16.80 -18.64
C ALA A 175 9.77 16.25 -17.23
N PHE A 176 9.06 15.18 -16.84
CA PHE A 176 9.16 14.61 -15.50
C PHE A 176 10.58 14.09 -15.21
N PRO A 177 11.16 14.35 -14.02
CA PRO A 177 10.55 14.92 -12.81
C PRO A 177 10.49 16.46 -12.73
N ARG A 178 10.91 17.20 -13.77
CA ARG A 178 11.22 18.64 -13.74
C ARG A 178 10.04 19.61 -13.93
N SER A 179 8.80 19.26 -13.58
CA SER A 179 7.65 20.18 -13.74
C SER A 179 6.82 20.39 -12.46
N GLN A 180 7.49 20.45 -11.30
CA GLN A 180 6.95 21.03 -10.06
C GLN A 180 7.92 22.07 -9.45
N VAL A 181 8.42 22.98 -10.29
CA VAL A 181 9.04 24.24 -9.88
C VAL A 181 8.18 25.38 -10.39
#